data_AF-A0A2X2C563-F1
#
_entry.id   AF-A0A2X2C563-F1
#
_cell.length_a   1.000
_cell.length_b   1.000
_cell.length_c   1.000
_cell.angle_alpha   90.00
_cell.angle_beta   90.00
_cell.angle_gamma   90.00
#
_symmetry.space_group_name_H-M   'P 1'
#
loop_
_entity.id
_entity.type
_entity.pdbx_description
1 polymer ?
#
loop_
_entity_poly.entity_id
_entity_poly.type
_entity_poly.pdbx_seq_one_letter_code
_entity_poly.pdbx_strand_id
1 'polypeptide(L)'
;MHGLFSDSLPDGWGRLLQDRIFRQHGIQPHEITTMDRLAFVGNKGMSGLSYLPLSDYQTNEHFDVDLINLGLDAQAVFDGQTETVLSELAIVGSSGGARPKALLYFKQGDF
;
A
#
# COMPACT_ATOMS: atom_id res chain seq x y z
N MET A 1 -16.85 11.81 3.00
CA MET A 1 -16.70 11.20 1.65
C MET A 1 -17.87 10.26 1.43
N HIS A 2 -18.39 10.10 0.20
CA HIS A 2 -19.49 9.16 -0.05
C HIS A 2 -19.03 7.71 0.17
N GLY A 3 -19.96 6.84 0.60
CA GLY A 3 -19.62 5.47 1.04
C GLY A 3 -18.85 4.65 0.00
N LEU A 4 -19.22 4.77 -1.28
CA LEU A 4 -18.55 4.07 -2.39
C LEU A 4 -17.05 4.36 -2.49
N PHE A 5 -16.64 5.62 -2.31
CA PHE A 5 -15.21 5.98 -2.37
C PHE A 5 -14.48 5.66 -1.07
N SER A 6 -15.21 5.62 0.03
CA SER A 6 -14.64 5.32 1.35
C SER A 6 -14.24 3.85 1.45
N ASP A 7 -14.94 2.96 0.73
CA ASP A 7 -14.61 1.53 0.63
C ASP A 7 -13.28 1.26 -0.10
N SER A 8 -12.82 2.22 -0.91
CA SER A 8 -11.51 2.13 -1.59
C SER A 8 -10.35 2.66 -0.76
N LEU A 9 -10.62 3.31 0.38
CA LEU A 9 -9.56 3.85 1.22
C LEU A 9 -8.88 2.72 1.99
N PRO A 10 -7.55 2.76 2.13
CA PRO A 10 -6.86 1.82 2.98
C PRO A 10 -7.25 2.07 4.44
N ASP A 11 -7.35 0.99 5.21
CA ASP A 11 -7.51 1.01 6.65
C ASP A 11 -6.18 0.58 7.32
N GLY A 12 -6.21 0.31 8.63
CA GLY A 12 -5.07 -0.01 9.52
C GLY A 12 -3.70 -0.23 8.86
N TRP A 13 -3.49 -1.39 8.22
CA TRP A 13 -2.21 -1.75 7.61
C TRP A 13 -1.88 -0.91 6.37
N GLY A 14 -2.78 -0.86 5.38
CA GLY A 14 -2.54 -0.10 4.15
C GLY A 14 -2.35 1.40 4.42
N ARG A 15 -3.06 1.94 5.41
CA ARG A 15 -2.93 3.34 5.84
C ARG A 15 -1.58 3.59 6.49
N LEU A 16 -1.11 2.67 7.35
CA LEU A 16 0.22 2.74 7.96
C LEU A 16 1.31 2.76 6.89
N LEU A 17 1.20 1.88 5.89
CA LEU A 17 2.16 1.82 4.79
C LEU A 17 2.17 3.13 3.99
N GLN A 18 1.00 3.63 3.58
CA GLN A 18 0.90 4.91 2.89
C GLN A 18 1.52 6.05 3.72
N ASP A 19 1.17 6.16 5.00
CA ASP A 19 1.66 7.23 5.88
C ASP A 19 3.19 7.22 6.02
N ARG A 20 3.81 6.04 5.95
CA ARG A 20 5.27 5.92 5.96
C ARG A 20 5.89 6.30 4.62
N ILE A 21 5.28 5.90 3.51
CA ILE A 21 5.75 6.26 2.16
C ILE A 21 5.69 7.78 1.97
N PHE A 22 4.57 8.41 2.32
CA PHE A 22 4.47 9.86 2.28
C PHE A 22 5.52 10.54 3.18
N ARG A 23 5.77 10.01 4.38
CA ARG A 23 6.84 10.50 5.27
C ARG A 23 8.25 10.32 4.70
N GLN A 24 8.53 9.21 4.00
CA GLN A 24 9.80 9.00 3.30
C GLN A 24 10.04 10.07 2.23
N HIS A 25 8.97 10.64 1.67
CA HIS A 25 9.00 11.78 0.75
C HIS A 25 8.84 13.15 1.43
N GLY A 26 8.93 13.20 2.76
CA GLY A 26 8.89 14.44 3.55
C GLY A 26 7.49 14.99 3.81
N ILE A 27 6.43 14.29 3.43
CA ILE A 27 5.03 14.70 3.64
C ILE A 27 4.54 14.20 4.99
N GLN A 28 4.04 15.11 5.82
CA GLN A 28 3.56 14.78 7.15
C GLN A 28 2.14 14.18 7.10
N PRO A 29 1.78 13.28 8.04
CA PRO A 29 0.46 12.62 8.02
C PRO A 29 -0.75 13.56 8.03
N HIS A 30 -0.61 14.77 8.58
CA HIS A 30 -1.67 15.77 8.64
C HIS A 30 -1.85 16.55 7.33
N GLU A 31 -0.88 16.46 6.41
CA GLU A 31 -0.94 17.07 5.07
C GLU A 31 -1.60 16.15 4.05
N ILE A 32 -1.71 14.85 4.36
CA ILE A 32 -2.27 13.83 3.46
C ILE A 32 -3.80 13.91 3.45
N THR A 33 -4.36 14.34 2.32
CA THR A 33 -5.81 14.39 2.13
C THR A 33 -6.39 13.03 1.77
N THR A 34 -7.71 12.93 1.82
CA THR A 34 -8.40 11.71 1.34
C THR A 34 -8.20 11.51 -0.17
N MET A 35 -8.04 12.59 -0.93
CA MET A 35 -7.80 12.51 -2.38
C MET A 35 -6.40 11.97 -2.67
N ASP A 36 -5.39 12.38 -1.89
CA ASP A 36 -4.02 11.87 -2.04
C ASP A 36 -3.96 10.36 -1.81
N ARG A 37 -4.72 9.87 -0.82
CA ARG A 37 -4.84 8.43 -0.55
C ARG A 37 -5.49 7.67 -1.69
N LEU A 38 -6.56 8.22 -2.26
CA LEU A 38 -7.21 7.61 -3.43
C LEU A 38 -6.28 7.64 -4.66
N ALA A 39 -5.58 8.75 -4.90
CA ALA A 39 -4.59 8.85 -5.97
C ALA A 39 -3.44 7.83 -5.79
N PHE A 40 -3.05 7.55 -4.54
CA PHE A 40 -2.06 6.51 -4.22
C PHE A 40 -2.61 5.08 -4.41
N VAL A 41 -3.89 4.85 -4.09
CA VAL A 41 -4.57 3.57 -4.40
C VAL A 41 -4.58 3.35 -5.92
N GLY A 42 -4.82 4.41 -6.69
CA GLY A 42 -4.67 4.41 -8.14
C GLY A 42 -5.54 3.36 -8.81
N ASN A 43 -4.91 2.46 -9.57
CA ASN A 43 -5.53 1.32 -10.24
C ASN A 43 -5.28 -0.03 -9.53
N LYS A 44 -4.65 -0.01 -8.35
CA LYS A 44 -4.29 -1.19 -7.56
C LYS A 44 -5.28 -1.49 -6.43
N GLY A 45 -6.35 -0.70 -6.32
CA GLY A 45 -7.41 -0.91 -5.35
C GLY A 45 -8.15 -2.23 -5.55
N MET A 46 -8.63 -2.82 -4.46
CA MET A 46 -9.51 -4.01 -4.52
C MET A 46 -10.92 -3.68 -5.02
N SER A 47 -11.36 -2.43 -4.87
CA SER A 47 -12.62 -1.97 -5.44
C SER A 47 -12.45 -1.84 -6.96
N GLY A 48 -13.48 -2.13 -7.74
CA GLY A 48 -13.42 -2.04 -9.22
C GLY A 48 -13.27 -0.62 -9.77
N LEU A 49 -12.77 0.32 -8.98
CA LEU A 49 -12.57 1.73 -9.31
C LEU A 49 -11.08 2.02 -9.52
N SER A 50 -10.81 2.95 -10.42
CA SER A 50 -9.46 3.48 -10.63
C SER A 50 -9.48 4.99 -10.41
N TYR A 51 -8.45 5.48 -9.72
CA TYR A 51 -8.31 6.88 -9.35
C TYR A 51 -7.20 7.53 -10.18
N LEU A 52 -7.50 8.68 -10.77
CA LEU A 52 -6.58 9.43 -11.61
C LEU A 52 -6.62 10.93 -11.22
N PRO A 53 -5.49 11.66 -11.31
CA PRO A 53 -4.16 11.16 -11.68
C PRO A 53 -3.57 10.21 -10.63
N LEU A 54 -2.61 9.37 -11.04
CA LEU A 54 -1.88 8.52 -10.10
C LEU A 54 -0.98 9.37 -9.22
N SER A 55 -0.78 8.95 -7.97
CA SER A 55 0.21 9.58 -7.09
C SER A 55 1.63 9.38 -7.64
N ASP A 56 2.43 10.43 -7.63
CA ASP A 56 3.86 10.36 -7.98
C ASP A 56 4.67 9.47 -7.02
N TYR A 57 4.12 9.18 -5.84
CA TYR A 57 4.73 8.33 -4.82
C TYR A 57 4.34 6.86 -4.94
N GLN A 58 3.48 6.52 -5.91
CA GLN A 58 3.15 5.13 -6.21
C GLN A 58 4.31 4.48 -6.96
N THR A 59 4.82 3.36 -6.45
CA THR A 59 5.84 2.57 -7.14
C THR A 59 5.19 1.72 -8.24
N ASN A 60 5.75 1.75 -9.45
CA ASN A 60 5.25 1.00 -10.62
C ASN A 60 6.19 -0.12 -11.05
N GLU A 61 7.13 -0.50 -10.19
CA GLU A 61 8.11 -1.53 -10.51
C GLU A 61 7.49 -2.93 -10.40
N HIS A 62 7.79 -3.77 -11.39
CA HIS A 62 7.61 -5.20 -11.30
C HIS A 62 8.86 -5.79 -10.64
N PHE A 63 8.68 -6.46 -9.51
CA PHE A 63 9.75 -7.13 -8.79
C PHE A 63 9.44 -8.63 -8.70
N ASP A 64 10.50 -9.44 -8.65
CA ASP A 64 10.37 -10.85 -8.33
C ASP A 64 10.11 -10.97 -6.82
N VAL A 65 8.99 -11.58 -6.44
CA VAL A 65 8.53 -11.53 -5.04
C VAL A 65 9.13 -12.69 -4.26
N ASP A 66 10.16 -12.40 -3.47
CA ASP A 66 10.58 -13.32 -2.41
C ASP A 66 9.61 -13.23 -1.22
N LEU A 67 8.71 -14.21 -1.13
CA LEU A 67 7.67 -14.25 -0.10
C LEU A 67 8.22 -14.30 1.33
N ILE A 68 9.39 -14.91 1.53
CA ILE A 68 9.98 -15.05 2.86
C ILE A 68 10.45 -13.68 3.33
N ASN A 69 11.24 -13.00 2.51
CA ASN A 69 11.73 -11.67 2.82
C ASN A 69 10.59 -10.66 2.95
N LEU A 70 9.61 -10.70 2.03
CA LEU A 70 8.42 -9.84 2.12
C LEU A 70 7.67 -10.01 3.45
N GLY A 71 7.53 -11.24 3.94
CA GLY A 71 6.90 -11.52 5.23
C GLY A 71 7.70 -10.95 6.41
N LEU A 72 9.03 -11.11 6.39
CA LEU A 72 9.92 -10.56 7.41
C LEU A 72 9.89 -9.03 7.42
N ASP A 73 9.89 -8.40 6.26
CA ASP A 73 9.82 -6.95 6.13
C ASP A 73 8.47 -6.42 6.63
N ALA A 74 7.37 -7.10 6.29
CA ALA A 74 6.04 -6.76 6.78
C ALA A 74 5.98 -6.83 8.31
N GLN A 75 6.60 -7.85 8.91
CA GLN A 75 6.69 -8.01 10.36
C GLN A 75 7.53 -6.89 10.99
N ALA A 76 8.71 -6.60 10.45
CA ALA A 76 9.57 -5.54 10.96
C ALA A 76 8.88 -4.16 10.93
N VAL A 77 8.13 -3.87 9.87
CA VAL A 77 7.31 -2.66 9.74
C VAL A 77 6.22 -2.65 10.81
N PHE A 78 5.49 -3.75 10.96
CA PHE A 78 4.36 -3.88 11.89
C PHE A 78 4.79 -3.77 13.36
N ASP A 79 5.90 -4.40 13.72
CA ASP A 79 6.47 -4.40 15.08
C ASP A 79 7.22 -3.08 15.39
N GLY A 80 7.30 -2.15 14.42
CA GLY A 80 7.93 -0.85 14.59
C GLY A 80 9.46 -0.88 14.59
N GLN A 81 10.06 -1.97 14.10
CA GLN A 81 11.51 -2.15 14.03
C GLN A 81 12.15 -1.32 12.90
N THR A 82 11.37 -0.98 11.88
CA THR A 82 11.76 -0.08 10.80
C THR A 82 10.61 0.86 10.48
N GLU A 83 10.92 2.10 10.09
CA GLU A 83 9.95 3.02 9.49
C GLU A 83 10.02 3.00 7.96
N THR A 84 11.09 2.43 7.40
CA THR A 84 11.27 2.30 5.95
C THR A 84 10.30 1.25 5.43
N VAL A 85 9.39 1.67 4.56
CA VAL A 85 8.57 0.76 3.76
C VAL A 85 9.33 0.48 2.48
N LEU A 86 9.52 -0.81 2.18
CA LEU A 86 10.08 -1.25 0.92
C LEU A 86 9.05 -1.11 -0.19
N SER A 87 9.52 -0.82 -1.41
CA SER A 87 8.67 -0.67 -2.60
C SER A 87 7.76 -1.88 -2.81
N GLU A 88 8.25 -3.07 -2.48
CA GLU A 88 7.53 -4.33 -2.58
C GLU A 88 6.31 -4.36 -1.67
N LEU A 89 6.48 -3.98 -0.39
CA LEU A 89 5.41 -3.89 0.59
C LEU A 89 4.38 -2.82 0.21
N ALA A 90 4.82 -1.69 -0.35
CA ALA A 90 3.94 -0.64 -0.82
C ALA A 90 2.97 -1.14 -1.91
N ILE A 91 3.47 -2.00 -2.81
CA ILE A 91 2.69 -2.51 -3.95
C ILE A 91 1.66 -3.54 -3.49
N VAL A 92 2.06 -4.44 -2.59
CA VAL A 92 1.23 -5.61 -2.22
C VAL A 92 0.36 -5.36 -0.99
N GLY A 93 0.73 -4.39 -0.14
CA GLY A 93 0.16 -4.14 1.17
C GLY A 93 -1.05 -3.21 1.22
N SER A 94 -1.61 -2.79 0.08
CA SER A 94 -2.77 -1.87 -0.03
C SER A 94 -4.11 -2.49 0.43
N SER A 95 -4.05 -3.57 1.20
CA SER A 95 -5.22 -4.38 1.54
C SER A 95 -5.88 -3.95 2.85
N GLY A 96 -7.20 -4.14 2.94
CA GLY A 96 -7.98 -3.89 4.15
C GLY A 96 -7.63 -4.82 5.33
N GLY A 97 -7.68 -4.31 6.54
CA GLY A 97 -7.39 -4.93 7.83
C GLY A 97 -6.32 -4.19 8.66
N ALA A 98 -6.32 -4.41 9.98
CA ALA A 98 -5.30 -3.86 10.89
C ALA A 98 -4.01 -4.69 10.98
N ARG A 99 -3.92 -5.81 10.25
CA ARG A 99 -2.79 -6.75 10.31
C ARG A 99 -2.05 -6.80 8.97
N PRO A 100 -0.76 -7.14 8.96
CA PRO A 100 0.00 -7.25 7.72
C PRO A 100 -0.63 -8.29 6.80
N LYS A 101 -0.93 -7.88 5.57
CA LYS A 101 -1.47 -8.72 4.51
C LYS A 101 -1.00 -8.21 3.16
N ALA A 102 -0.80 -9.14 2.23
CA ALA A 102 -0.41 -8.88 0.86
C ALA A 102 -1.43 -9.52 -0.10
N LEU A 103 -1.75 -8.83 -1.20
CA LEU A 103 -2.45 -9.42 -2.34
C LEU A 103 -1.44 -9.70 -3.46
N LEU A 104 -1.36 -10.97 -3.87
CA LEU A 104 -0.39 -11.44 -4.84
C LEU A 104 -1.11 -12.17 -5.98
N TYR A 105 -0.60 -11.97 -7.20
CA TYR A 105 -1.09 -12.65 -8.41
C TYR A 105 0.05 -13.49 -8.97
N PHE A 106 -0.21 -14.78 -9.16
CA PHE A 106 0.76 -15.73 -9.73
C PHE A 106 0.26 -16.19 -11.10
N LYS A 107 1.18 -16.53 -12.00
CA LYS A 107 0.78 -17.24 -13.21
C LYS A 107 0.49 -18.69 -12.86
N GLN A 108 -0.36 -19.32 -13.67
CA GLN A 108 -0.69 -20.72 -13.49
C GLN A 108 0.59 -21.57 -13.68
N GLY A 109 1.00 -22.29 -12.63
CA GLY A 109 2.18 -23.14 -12.62
C GLY A 109 3.38 -22.62 -11.81
N ASP A 110 3.30 -21.42 -11.22
CA ASP A 110 4.38 -20.82 -10.40
C ASP A 110 4.37 -21.29 -8.92
N PHE A 111 3.90 -22.51 -8.63
CA PHE A 111 3.88 -23.10 -7.28
C PHE A 111 4.33 -24.57 -7.28
#